data_AF-A0A2E7AJ01-F1
#
_entry.id   AF-A0A2E7AJ01-F1
#
_cell.length_a   1.000
_cell.length_b   1.000
_cell.length_c   1.000
_cell.angle_alpha   90.00
_cell.angle_beta   90.00
_cell.angle_gamma   90.00
#
_symmetry.space_group_name_H-M   'P 1'
#
loop_
_entity.id
_entity.type
_entity.pdbx_description
1 polymer ?
#
loop_
_entity_poly.entity_id
_entity_poly.type
_entity_poly.pdbx_seq_one_letter_code
_entity_poly.pdbx_strand_id
1 'polypeptide(L)'
;MRSDSRLPLLIFLFTGFFPLHQACAQVQASLTMSKREYISHEPVVATVSLTNNAGRDLVIHTDERTNLNWLDFEIKNSRGTALSPLAAMNFGPVRIPAGRSIAKSVDLTGAFRVTDPGRFHCKAVIRLPGGGGNFVTNTTYFSVTVGRQVYSQRIGDPSLNNVREYRLSIHNSARKSSLYVHLVDVGTGRNLQAFRMGEVISSKPPKATVDRANNLHVLFLAAPNLYGHGTVTPTGTYLGTKYYKPSQGGKPALATFSNGDVMISGGIFYDPKAEAQNRGRLRKLSERPRMTFR
;
A
#
# COMPACT_ATOMS: atom_id res chain seq x y z
N MET A 1 58.69 24.42 71.55
CA MET A 1 57.67 23.75 72.39
C MET A 1 56.82 22.89 71.46
N ARG A 2 56.92 21.56 71.61
CA ARG A 2 56.17 20.57 70.81
C ARG A 2 54.67 20.70 71.11
N SER A 3 53.85 20.53 70.08
CA SER A 3 52.49 19.99 70.21
C SER A 3 51.99 19.55 68.83
N ASP A 4 51.95 18.22 68.64
CA ASP A 4 51.23 17.55 67.57
C ASP A 4 49.72 17.78 67.68
N SER A 5 49.01 17.89 66.56
CA SER A 5 47.61 17.47 66.46
C SER A 5 47.20 17.18 65.01
N ARG A 6 46.28 16.23 64.88
CA ARG A 6 46.12 15.31 63.74
C ARG A 6 45.17 15.83 62.64
N LEU A 7 45.37 15.27 61.45
CA LEU A 7 44.51 15.28 60.24
C LEU A 7 43.01 15.01 60.54
N PRO A 8 42.06 15.42 59.67
CA PRO A 8 41.76 14.57 58.51
C PRO A 8 41.45 15.26 57.17
N LEU A 9 41.78 14.47 56.15
CA LEU A 9 41.56 14.56 54.72
C LEU A 9 40.04 14.65 54.38
N LEU A 10 39.62 15.72 53.70
CA LEU A 10 38.26 15.89 53.21
C LEU A 10 38.11 15.17 51.85
N ILE A 11 37.45 14.00 51.85
CA ILE A 11 37.08 13.28 50.63
C ILE A 11 35.81 13.94 50.06
N PHE A 12 35.95 14.65 48.95
CA PHE A 12 34.81 15.09 48.14
C PHE A 12 34.19 13.88 47.44
N LEU A 13 33.09 13.36 48.01
CA LEU A 13 32.22 12.39 47.35
C LEU A 13 31.43 13.12 46.26
N PHE A 14 31.93 13.09 45.03
CA PHE A 14 31.17 13.42 43.83
C PHE A 14 30.11 12.33 43.63
N THR A 15 28.92 12.52 44.21
CA THR A 15 27.73 11.72 43.90
C THR A 15 27.30 12.05 42.48
N GLY A 16 27.84 11.30 41.53
CA GLY A 16 27.40 11.30 40.14
C GLY A 16 25.92 10.95 40.09
N PHE A 17 25.09 11.96 39.84
CA PHE A 17 23.68 11.79 39.51
C PHE A 17 23.61 11.19 38.10
N PHE A 18 23.76 9.87 37.99
CA PHE A 18 23.45 9.15 36.76
C PHE A 18 21.95 9.24 36.53
N PRO A 19 21.46 9.83 35.42
CA PRO A 19 20.07 9.69 35.04
C PRO A 19 19.80 8.21 34.76
N LEU A 20 19.10 7.58 35.69
CA LEU A 20 18.44 6.28 35.56
C LEU A 20 17.56 6.33 34.30
N HIS A 21 18.09 5.82 33.18
CA HIS A 21 17.32 5.50 31.99
C HIS A 21 16.46 4.27 32.28
N GLN A 22 15.41 4.44 33.09
CA GLN A 22 14.46 3.35 33.32
C GLN A 22 13.42 3.28 32.20
N ALA A 23 13.53 2.17 31.45
CA ALA A 23 12.44 1.45 30.81
C ALA A 23 11.79 2.02 29.53
N CYS A 24 12.53 1.97 28.41
CA CYS A 24 11.94 1.88 27.06
C CYS A 24 12.26 0.54 26.35
N ALA A 25 12.73 -0.47 27.08
CA ALA A 25 13.34 -1.66 26.47
C ALA A 25 12.40 -2.87 26.32
N GLN A 26 11.16 -2.84 26.84
CA GLN A 26 10.33 -4.04 26.93
C GLN A 26 9.54 -4.36 25.65
N VAL A 27 9.10 -3.34 24.90
CA VAL A 27 8.38 -3.51 23.64
C VAL A 27 8.92 -2.50 22.63
N GLN A 28 9.43 -3.00 21.52
CA GLN A 28 9.82 -2.16 20.39
C GLN A 28 8.70 -2.17 19.36
N ALA A 29 8.20 -1.00 18.99
CA ALA A 29 7.13 -0.84 18.03
C ALA A 29 7.59 0.00 16.83
N SER A 30 7.26 -0.45 15.62
CA SER A 30 7.51 0.29 14.39
C SER A 30 6.29 0.28 13.49
N LEU A 31 6.18 1.31 12.67
CA LEU A 31 5.12 1.51 11.69
C LEU A 31 5.75 1.72 10.32
N THR A 32 5.23 1.00 9.33
CA THR A 32 5.57 1.19 7.92
C THR A 32 4.31 1.28 7.08
N MET A 33 4.33 2.11 6.04
CA MET A 33 3.26 2.19 5.05
C MET A 33 3.61 1.35 3.83
N SER A 34 2.62 0.73 3.19
CA SER A 34 2.84 -0.05 1.96
C SER A 34 3.42 0.79 0.82
N LYS A 35 3.03 2.07 0.74
CA LYS A 35 3.54 3.08 -0.20
C LYS A 35 3.75 4.42 0.48
N ARG A 36 4.54 5.28 -0.15
CA ARG A 36 4.70 6.69 0.24
C ARG A 36 3.71 7.61 -0.46
N GLU A 37 3.22 7.19 -1.62
CA GLU A 37 2.26 7.94 -2.42
C GLU A 37 1.15 6.99 -2.85
N TYR A 38 -0.08 7.43 -2.62
CA TYR A 38 -1.32 6.74 -2.94
C TYR A 38 -2.16 7.62 -3.86
N ILE A 39 -3.03 7.00 -4.65
CA ILE A 39 -4.08 7.72 -5.36
C ILE A 39 -5.32 7.81 -4.48
N SER A 40 -6.07 8.89 -4.65
CA SER A 40 -7.38 9.04 -4.02
C SER A 40 -8.23 7.78 -4.20
N HIS A 41 -8.79 7.30 -3.09
CA HIS A 41 -9.56 6.05 -2.94
C HIS A 41 -8.78 4.73 -3.10
N GLU A 42 -7.47 4.76 -3.28
CA GLU A 42 -6.64 3.57 -3.20
C GLU A 42 -6.52 3.07 -1.73
N PRO A 43 -6.49 1.75 -1.48
CA PRO A 43 -6.24 1.20 -0.15
C PRO A 43 -4.92 1.71 0.46
N VAL A 44 -5.03 2.30 1.65
CA VAL A 44 -3.91 2.86 2.43
C VAL A 44 -3.60 1.87 3.54
N VAL A 45 -2.67 0.96 3.28
CA VAL A 45 -2.32 -0.12 4.21
C VAL A 45 -1.09 0.27 5.03
N ALA A 46 -1.26 0.24 6.35
CA ALA A 46 -0.22 0.39 7.36
C ALA A 46 0.16 -0.95 7.98
N THR A 47 1.44 -1.20 8.22
CA THR A 47 1.95 -2.39 8.90
C THR A 47 2.64 -1.99 10.19
N VAL A 48 2.09 -2.46 11.30
CA VAL A 48 2.64 -2.27 12.65
C VAL A 48 3.44 -3.51 13.02
N SER A 49 4.71 -3.33 13.36
CA SER A 49 5.57 -4.41 13.85
C SER A 49 5.86 -4.21 15.33
N LEU A 50 5.71 -5.28 16.11
CA LEU A 50 5.89 -5.28 17.56
C LEU A 50 6.87 -6.37 17.92
N THR A 51 7.93 -6.02 18.63
CA THR A 51 8.95 -6.95 19.14
C THR A 51 8.90 -6.96 20.66
N ASN A 52 8.75 -8.15 21.23
CA ASN A 52 8.75 -8.35 22.67
C ASN A 52 10.17 -8.59 23.18
N ASN A 53 10.69 -7.62 23.92
CA ASN A 53 12.01 -7.63 24.55
C ASN A 53 11.90 -7.74 26.09
N ALA A 54 10.72 -8.06 26.64
CA ALA A 54 10.45 -8.07 28.07
C ALA A 54 10.91 -9.34 28.80
N GLY A 55 11.47 -10.33 28.08
CA GLY A 55 11.93 -11.61 28.66
C GLY A 55 10.81 -12.53 29.15
N ARG A 56 9.53 -12.17 28.93
CA ARG A 56 8.35 -12.97 29.24
C ARG A 56 7.32 -12.84 28.14
N ASP A 57 6.39 -13.78 28.06
CA ASP A 57 5.29 -13.70 27.10
C ASP A 57 4.42 -12.47 27.36
N LEU A 58 4.10 -11.75 26.29
CA LEU A 58 3.27 -10.56 26.33
C LEU A 58 1.91 -10.87 25.70
N VAL A 59 0.84 -10.72 26.47
CA VAL A 59 -0.54 -10.83 25.98
C VAL A 59 -1.13 -9.43 25.93
N ILE A 60 -1.41 -8.94 24.73
CA ILE A 60 -1.98 -7.62 24.49
C ILE A 60 -3.43 -7.79 24.06
N HIS A 61 -4.35 -7.11 24.71
CA HIS A 61 -5.77 -7.16 24.44
C HIS A 61 -6.40 -5.80 24.72
N THR A 62 -7.59 -5.57 24.16
CA THR A 62 -8.42 -4.40 24.49
C THR A 62 -8.61 -4.31 26.00
N ASP A 63 -8.43 -3.13 26.56
CA ASP A 63 -8.57 -2.92 27.99
C ASP A 63 -10.06 -3.03 28.37
N GLU A 64 -10.40 -4.03 29.19
CA GLU A 64 -11.77 -4.31 29.62
C GLU A 64 -12.38 -3.17 30.45
N ARG A 65 -11.56 -2.36 31.13
CA ARG A 65 -12.05 -1.24 31.96
C ARG A 65 -12.42 -0.01 31.14
N THR A 66 -11.65 0.27 30.10
CA THR A 66 -11.82 1.49 29.27
C THR A 66 -12.48 1.19 27.92
N ASN A 67 -12.59 -0.09 27.56
CA ASN A 67 -12.98 -0.58 26.24
C ASN A 67 -12.16 0.03 25.10
N LEU A 68 -10.93 0.47 25.40
CA LEU A 68 -10.02 1.05 24.42
C LEU A 68 -9.21 -0.04 23.75
N ASN A 69 -9.20 -0.02 22.42
CA ASN A 69 -8.40 -0.93 21.62
C ASN A 69 -6.91 -0.75 21.94
N TRP A 70 -6.21 -1.88 22.00
CA TRP A 70 -4.78 -1.92 22.31
C TRP A 70 -3.91 -1.32 21.21
N LEU A 71 -4.43 -1.25 19.98
CA LEU A 71 -3.80 -0.59 18.85
C LEU A 71 -4.72 0.51 18.34
N ASP A 72 -4.14 1.66 18.07
CA ASP A 72 -4.83 2.84 17.55
C ASP A 72 -3.90 3.63 16.62
N PHE A 73 -4.46 4.47 15.77
CA PHE A 73 -3.71 5.23 14.78
C PHE A 73 -4.01 6.72 14.93
N GLU A 74 -2.97 7.50 15.16
CA GLU A 74 -3.04 8.96 15.12
C GLU A 74 -2.60 9.42 13.74
N ILE A 75 -3.54 9.91 12.94
CA ILE A 75 -3.28 10.45 11.60
C ILE A 75 -3.52 11.94 11.63
N LYS A 76 -2.57 12.71 11.11
CA LYS A 76 -2.64 14.15 11.01
C LYS A 76 -2.40 14.60 9.58
N ASN A 77 -3.12 15.64 9.16
CA ASN A 77 -2.90 16.27 7.87
C ASN A 77 -1.67 17.20 7.90
N SER A 78 -1.35 17.82 6.76
CA SER A 78 -0.23 18.78 6.64
C SER A 78 -0.37 20.01 7.53
N ARG A 79 -1.59 20.36 7.97
CA ARG A 79 -1.89 21.46 8.88
C ARG A 79 -1.77 21.06 10.36
N GLY A 80 -1.39 19.81 10.65
CA GLY A 80 -1.30 19.28 12.01
C GLY A 80 -2.65 18.90 12.63
N THR A 81 -3.76 19.05 11.91
CA THR A 81 -5.09 18.64 12.38
C THR A 81 -5.18 17.12 12.40
N ALA A 82 -5.55 16.56 13.56
CA ALA A 82 -5.82 15.13 13.70
C ALA A 82 -7.11 14.75 12.95
N LEU A 83 -7.08 13.61 12.27
CA LEU A 83 -8.25 13.01 11.65
C LEU A 83 -9.00 12.16 12.67
N SER A 84 -10.29 12.43 12.83
CA SER A 84 -11.14 11.58 13.67
C SER A 84 -11.40 10.23 12.99
N PRO A 85 -11.36 9.11 13.74
CA PRO A 85 -11.80 7.82 13.22
C PRO A 85 -13.27 7.88 12.79
N LEU A 86 -13.57 7.34 11.62
CA LEU A 86 -14.93 7.17 11.09
C LEU A 86 -15.59 5.88 11.60
N ALA A 87 -14.78 4.89 11.93
CA ALA A 87 -15.21 3.58 12.40
C ALA A 87 -14.23 3.05 13.45
N ALA A 88 -14.75 2.30 14.43
CA ALA A 88 -13.92 1.61 15.41
C ALA A 88 -13.14 0.47 14.72
N MET A 89 -11.83 0.43 14.94
CA MET A 89 -10.99 -0.69 14.51
C MET A 89 -10.82 -1.66 15.67
N ASN A 90 -11.51 -2.79 15.61
CA ASN A 90 -11.40 -3.79 16.68
C ASN A 90 -10.25 -4.76 16.40
N PHE A 91 -9.33 -4.83 17.34
CA PHE A 91 -8.19 -5.73 17.26
C PHE A 91 -8.34 -6.82 18.31
N GLY A 92 -8.51 -8.07 17.87
CA GLY A 92 -8.51 -9.21 18.77
C GLY A 92 -7.23 -9.32 19.62
N PRO A 93 -7.27 -10.13 20.69
CA PRO A 93 -6.12 -10.33 21.56
C PRO A 93 -4.95 -10.94 20.80
N VAL A 94 -3.73 -10.58 21.18
CA VAL A 94 -2.51 -11.10 20.57
C VAL A 94 -1.51 -11.51 21.63
N ARG A 95 -0.87 -12.67 21.43
CA ARG A 95 0.23 -13.17 22.25
C ARG A 95 1.54 -13.03 21.47
N ILE A 96 2.52 -12.39 22.08
CA ILE A 96 3.87 -12.24 21.54
C ILE A 96 4.82 -12.95 22.51
N PRO A 97 5.39 -14.11 22.14
CA PRO A 97 6.35 -14.79 22.98
C PRO A 97 7.59 -13.94 23.26
N ALA A 98 8.29 -14.21 24.37
CA ALA A 98 9.53 -13.53 24.70
C ALA A 98 10.56 -13.61 23.54
N GLY A 99 11.15 -12.47 23.17
CA GLY A 99 12.15 -12.38 22.09
C GLY A 99 11.61 -12.53 20.67
N ARG A 100 10.27 -12.53 20.48
CA ARG A 100 9.64 -12.66 19.16
C ARG A 100 9.00 -11.36 18.70
N SER A 101 8.81 -11.28 17.38
CA SER A 101 8.14 -10.17 16.73
C SER A 101 6.88 -10.63 16.00
N ILE A 102 5.87 -9.77 15.98
CA ILE A 102 4.68 -9.90 15.14
C ILE A 102 4.56 -8.70 14.21
N ALA A 103 3.91 -8.89 13.07
CA ALA A 103 3.54 -7.80 12.16
C ALA A 103 2.04 -7.88 11.88
N LYS A 104 1.35 -6.74 11.94
CA LYS A 104 -0.08 -6.62 11.67
C LYS A 104 -0.32 -5.55 10.62
N SER A 105 -0.90 -5.94 9.50
CA SER A 105 -1.31 -5.03 8.43
C SER A 105 -2.76 -4.59 8.64
N VAL A 106 -3.02 -3.30 8.52
CA VAL A 106 -4.31 -2.65 8.75
C VAL A 106 -4.59 -1.71 7.59
N ASP A 107 -5.78 -1.82 7.00
CA ASP A 107 -6.26 -0.86 6.00
C ASP A 107 -6.90 0.35 6.71
N LEU A 108 -6.35 1.53 6.47
CA LEU A 108 -6.78 2.78 7.10
C LEU A 108 -7.92 3.47 6.35
N THR A 109 -8.24 3.06 5.11
CA THR A 109 -9.23 3.76 4.27
C THR A 109 -10.66 3.68 4.78
N GLY A 110 -11.03 2.58 5.44
CA GLY A 110 -12.34 2.44 6.06
C GLY A 110 -12.46 3.15 7.42
N ALA A 111 -11.33 3.36 8.10
CA ALA A 111 -11.30 3.92 9.44
C ALA A 111 -11.03 5.43 9.46
N PHE A 112 -10.40 6.00 8.44
CA PHE A 112 -10.04 7.42 8.41
C PHE A 112 -10.30 8.04 7.03
N ARG A 113 -10.52 9.36 6.98
CA ARG A 113 -10.60 10.13 5.73
C ARG A 113 -9.21 10.33 5.10
N VAL A 114 -8.56 9.23 4.76
CA VAL A 114 -7.24 9.18 4.09
C VAL A 114 -7.37 8.98 2.58
N THR A 115 -8.58 9.12 2.02
CA THR A 115 -8.82 9.09 0.57
C THR A 115 -8.75 10.47 -0.07
N ASP A 116 -8.83 11.52 0.74
CA ASP A 116 -8.84 12.89 0.26
C ASP A 116 -7.42 13.34 -0.09
N PRO A 117 -7.24 14.12 -1.17
CA PRO A 117 -5.91 14.57 -1.59
C PRO A 117 -5.23 15.40 -0.51
N GLY A 118 -3.99 15.07 -0.19
CA GLY A 118 -3.26 15.73 0.88
C GLY A 118 -2.00 14.99 1.29
N ARG A 119 -1.22 15.65 2.15
CA ARG A 119 -0.08 15.01 2.83
C ARG A 119 -0.50 14.67 4.26
N PHE A 120 -0.13 13.48 4.68
CA PHE A 120 -0.48 12.94 5.98
C PHE A 120 0.77 12.41 6.68
N HIS A 121 0.71 12.44 8.00
CA HIS A 121 1.64 11.68 8.83
C HIS A 121 0.85 10.83 9.81
N CYS A 122 1.35 9.63 10.03
CA CYS A 122 0.69 8.60 10.82
C CYS A 122 1.66 8.08 11.88
N LYS A 123 1.13 7.88 13.08
CA LYS A 123 1.76 7.14 14.17
C LYS A 123 0.77 6.08 14.65
N ALA A 124 1.28 4.95 15.11
CA ALA A 124 0.48 3.98 15.83
C ALA A 124 0.75 4.12 17.33
N VAL A 125 -0.33 4.02 18.12
CA VAL A 125 -0.30 4.02 19.58
C VAL A 125 -0.66 2.62 20.05
N ILE A 126 0.22 2.02 20.83
CA ILE A 126 0.06 0.69 21.40
C ILE A 126 -0.11 0.84 22.90
N ARG A 127 -1.24 0.36 23.41
CA ARG A 127 -1.60 0.40 24.84
C ARG A 127 -1.46 -0.99 25.42
N LEU A 128 -0.61 -1.16 26.42
CA LEU A 128 -0.50 -2.45 27.11
C LEU A 128 -1.55 -2.54 28.23
N PRO A 129 -2.16 -3.73 28.41
CA PRO A 129 -3.14 -3.95 29.48
C PRO A 129 -2.46 -3.89 30.87
N GLY A 130 -3.26 -3.72 31.91
CA GLY A 130 -2.79 -3.83 33.31
C GLY A 130 -1.79 -2.74 33.73
N GLY A 131 -1.83 -1.56 33.11
CA GLY A 131 -0.95 -0.44 33.45
C GLY A 131 0.45 -0.51 32.83
N GLY A 132 0.67 -1.37 31.83
CA GLY A 132 1.96 -1.53 31.13
C GLY A 132 2.40 -0.32 30.28
N GLY A 133 1.66 0.78 30.31
CA GLY A 133 1.99 2.02 29.61
C GLY A 133 1.58 2.04 28.14
N ASN A 134 1.86 3.18 27.50
CA ASN A 134 1.57 3.44 26.09
C ASN A 134 2.88 3.61 25.31
N PHE A 135 2.99 2.94 24.17
CA PHE A 135 4.12 3.01 23.26
C PHE A 135 3.67 3.66 21.95
N VAL A 136 4.49 4.56 21.42
CA VAL A 136 4.22 5.23 20.14
C VAL A 136 5.28 4.81 19.14
N THR A 137 4.86 4.46 17.93
CA THR A 137 5.79 4.08 16.86
C THR A 137 6.56 5.28 16.31
N ASN A 138 7.51 5.01 15.40
CA ASN A 138 8.02 6.03 14.50
C ASN A 138 6.88 6.70 13.71
N THR A 139 7.13 7.95 13.28
CA THR A 139 6.21 8.69 12.41
C THR A 139 6.47 8.31 10.96
N THR A 140 5.41 7.95 10.24
CA THR A 140 5.49 7.66 8.80
C THR A 140 4.71 8.69 8.03
N TYR A 141 5.28 9.15 6.91
CA TYR A 141 4.67 10.15 6.03
C TYR A 141 4.17 9.48 4.76
N PHE A 142 3.00 9.91 4.30
CA PHE A 142 2.48 9.52 3.00
C PHE A 142 1.67 10.66 2.39
N SER A 143 1.53 10.63 1.07
CA SER A 143 0.69 11.57 0.33
C SER A 143 -0.38 10.83 -0.45
N VAL A 144 -1.53 11.47 -0.57
CA VAL A 144 -2.64 11.05 -1.41
C VAL A 144 -2.80 12.09 -2.49
N THR A 145 -2.73 11.67 -3.75
CA THR A 145 -2.81 12.55 -4.91
C THR A 145 -3.93 12.13 -5.85
N VAL A 146 -4.29 13.00 -6.78
CA VAL A 146 -5.29 12.71 -7.81
C VAL A 146 -4.57 12.52 -9.14
N GLY A 147 -4.89 11.46 -9.85
CA GLY A 147 -4.42 11.26 -11.22
C GLY A 147 -5.15 12.19 -12.19
N ARG A 148 -4.50 12.55 -13.31
CA ARG A 148 -5.18 13.26 -14.40
C ARG A 148 -6.21 12.32 -15.02
N GLN A 149 -7.48 12.65 -14.96
CA GLN A 149 -8.51 11.89 -15.64
C GLN A 149 -8.30 11.93 -17.16
N VAL A 150 -8.36 10.77 -17.81
CA VAL A 150 -8.16 10.61 -19.27
C VAL A 150 -9.36 9.99 -19.98
N TYR A 151 -10.27 9.37 -19.24
CA TYR A 151 -11.49 8.77 -19.79
C TYR A 151 -12.55 8.69 -18.69
N SER A 152 -13.82 8.84 -19.10
CA SER A 152 -14.98 8.56 -18.27
C SER A 152 -16.09 7.96 -19.12
N GLN A 153 -16.79 6.96 -18.61
CA GLN A 153 -18.01 6.44 -19.23
C GLN A 153 -19.00 5.96 -18.17
N ARG A 154 -20.25 6.41 -18.29
CA ARG A 154 -21.37 5.96 -17.46
C ARG A 154 -21.96 4.68 -18.01
N ILE A 155 -22.30 3.76 -17.12
CA ILE A 155 -22.93 2.48 -17.42
C ILE A 155 -24.11 2.26 -16.46
N GLY A 156 -25.13 1.55 -16.94
CA GLY A 156 -26.19 1.06 -16.06
C GLY A 156 -25.73 -0.19 -15.31
N ASP A 157 -26.07 -0.30 -14.03
CA ASP A 157 -26.05 -1.57 -13.31
C ASP A 157 -27.44 -2.22 -13.42
N PRO A 158 -27.60 -3.29 -14.23
CA PRO A 158 -28.88 -3.95 -14.40
C PRO A 158 -29.39 -4.62 -13.11
N SER A 159 -28.53 -4.87 -12.13
CA SER A 159 -28.92 -5.53 -10.87
C SER A 159 -29.47 -4.57 -9.82
N LEU A 160 -29.06 -3.30 -9.83
CA LEU A 160 -29.38 -2.32 -8.77
C LEU A 160 -30.17 -1.10 -9.28
N ASN A 161 -30.56 -1.08 -10.56
CA ASN A 161 -31.17 0.08 -11.22
C ASN A 161 -30.43 1.39 -10.91
N ASN A 162 -29.11 1.33 -10.88
CA ASN A 162 -28.24 2.45 -10.52
C ASN A 162 -27.27 2.73 -11.68
N VAL A 163 -26.76 3.95 -11.74
CA VAL A 163 -25.76 4.36 -12.71
C VAL A 163 -24.40 4.32 -12.05
N ARG A 164 -23.47 3.60 -12.68
CA ARG A 164 -22.05 3.61 -12.31
C ARG A 164 -21.25 4.36 -13.36
N GLU A 165 -20.09 4.86 -12.96
CA GLU A 165 -19.17 5.54 -13.85
C GLU A 165 -17.78 4.94 -13.73
N TYR A 166 -17.25 4.45 -14.85
CA TYR A 166 -15.84 4.13 -14.97
C TYR A 166 -15.06 5.39 -15.26
N ARG A 167 -14.03 5.66 -14.45
CA ARG A 167 -13.06 6.73 -14.69
C ARG A 167 -11.67 6.14 -14.80
N LEU A 168 -10.91 6.57 -15.79
CA LEU A 168 -9.49 6.26 -15.89
C LEU A 168 -8.68 7.49 -15.57
N SER A 169 -7.64 7.31 -14.76
CA SER A 169 -6.71 8.38 -14.42
C SER A 169 -5.26 7.95 -14.64
N ILE A 170 -4.44 8.86 -15.13
CA ILE A 170 -3.00 8.68 -15.24
C ILE A 170 -2.34 9.45 -14.11
N HIS A 171 -1.56 8.75 -13.32
CA HIS A 171 -0.72 9.36 -12.31
C HIS A 171 0.75 9.29 -12.74
N ASN A 172 1.41 10.44 -12.73
CA ASN A 172 2.81 10.58 -13.08
C ASN A 172 3.64 10.68 -11.79
N SER A 173 4.38 9.63 -11.46
CA SER A 173 5.40 9.69 -10.42
C SER A 173 6.73 10.16 -11.01
N ALA A 174 7.71 10.47 -10.16
CA ALA A 174 9.05 10.90 -10.59
C ALA A 174 9.77 9.91 -11.52
N ARG A 175 9.40 8.63 -11.51
CA ARG A 175 10.05 7.58 -12.32
C ARG A 175 9.15 6.99 -13.40
N LYS A 176 7.85 6.85 -13.14
CA LYS A 176 6.93 6.09 -13.98
C LYS A 176 5.52 6.69 -13.96
N SER A 177 4.84 6.58 -15.09
CA SER A 177 3.40 6.84 -15.16
C SER A 177 2.62 5.54 -14.94
N SER A 178 1.55 5.61 -14.16
CA SER A 178 0.67 4.47 -13.89
C SER A 178 -0.78 4.81 -14.21
N LEU A 179 -1.49 3.84 -14.75
CA LEU A 179 -2.92 3.91 -15.07
C LEU A 179 -3.73 3.35 -13.91
N TYR A 180 -4.71 4.12 -13.47
CA TYR A 180 -5.65 3.75 -12.42
C TYR A 180 -7.07 3.72 -12.97
N VAL A 181 -7.85 2.79 -12.44
CA VAL A 181 -9.29 2.69 -12.68
C VAL A 181 -10.00 3.09 -11.40
N HIS A 182 -11.07 3.88 -11.54
CA HIS A 182 -12.03 4.17 -10.49
C HIS A 182 -13.41 3.74 -10.97
N LEU A 183 -14.13 3.00 -10.14
CA LEU A 183 -15.54 2.68 -10.36
C LEU A 183 -16.36 3.48 -9.35
N VAL A 184 -17.11 4.45 -9.83
CA VAL A 184 -17.88 5.37 -8.97
C VAL A 184 -19.36 5.06 -9.09
N ASP A 185 -20.03 5.02 -7.95
CA ASP A 185 -21.49 5.02 -7.87
C ASP A 185 -21.99 6.45 -8.05
N VAL A 186 -22.76 6.72 -9.11
CA VAL A 186 -23.18 8.09 -9.45
C VAL A 186 -24.24 8.59 -8.47
N GLY A 187 -25.13 7.73 -7.99
CA GLY A 187 -26.19 8.11 -7.05
C GLY A 187 -25.65 8.55 -5.70
N THR A 188 -24.64 7.85 -5.17
CA THR A 188 -24.04 8.18 -3.87
C THR A 188 -22.77 9.03 -3.96
N GLY A 189 -22.17 9.14 -5.14
CA GLY A 189 -20.86 9.77 -5.37
C GLY A 189 -19.68 8.98 -4.78
N ARG A 190 -19.91 7.78 -4.23
CA ARG A 190 -18.87 6.97 -3.57
C ARG A 190 -18.04 6.22 -4.60
N ASN A 191 -16.73 6.18 -4.38
CA ASN A 191 -15.85 5.32 -5.14
C ASN A 191 -15.98 3.87 -4.62
N LEU A 192 -16.49 2.98 -5.45
CA LEU A 192 -16.68 1.57 -5.12
C LEU A 192 -15.37 0.79 -5.16
N GLN A 193 -14.50 1.11 -6.14
CA GLN A 193 -13.21 0.47 -6.32
C GLN A 193 -12.22 1.43 -6.97
N ALA A 194 -11.01 1.51 -6.41
CA ALA A 194 -9.89 2.21 -7.06
C ALA A 194 -8.61 1.38 -6.95
N PHE A 195 -8.00 1.08 -8.09
CA PHE A 195 -6.78 0.28 -8.14
C PHE A 195 -5.90 0.62 -9.34
N ARG A 196 -4.63 0.27 -9.21
CA ARG A 196 -3.65 0.39 -10.29
C ARG A 196 -3.82 -0.75 -11.29
N MET A 197 -4.09 -0.40 -12.55
CA MET A 197 -4.15 -1.38 -13.65
C MET A 197 -2.76 -1.74 -14.17
N GLY A 198 -1.84 -0.77 -14.24
CA GLY A 198 -0.48 -1.02 -14.70
C GLY A 198 0.36 0.23 -14.93
N GLU A 199 1.60 0.02 -15.35
CA GLU A 199 2.46 1.06 -15.92
C GLU A 199 1.96 1.48 -17.31
N VAL A 200 2.03 2.76 -17.62
CA VAL A 200 1.58 3.31 -18.91
C VAL A 200 2.60 4.32 -19.44
N ILE A 201 2.81 4.34 -20.74
CA ILE A 201 3.49 5.42 -21.45
C ILE A 201 2.46 6.49 -21.78
N SER A 202 2.52 7.62 -21.07
CA SER A 202 1.54 8.70 -21.14
C SER A 202 1.52 9.49 -22.46
N SER A 203 2.52 9.30 -23.34
CA SER A 203 2.58 9.97 -24.64
C SER A 203 1.48 9.53 -25.61
N LYS A 204 0.88 8.35 -25.38
CA LYS A 204 -0.31 7.89 -26.10
C LYS A 204 -1.44 7.69 -25.10
N PRO A 205 -2.60 8.34 -25.30
CA PRO A 205 -3.72 8.16 -24.39
C PRO A 205 -4.21 6.71 -24.45
N PRO A 206 -4.57 6.11 -23.30
CA PRO A 206 -5.21 4.80 -23.29
C PRO A 206 -6.54 4.87 -24.04
N LYS A 207 -6.88 3.77 -24.71
CA LYS A 207 -8.19 3.58 -25.34
C LYS A 207 -9.03 2.73 -24.42
N ALA A 208 -10.29 3.08 -24.27
CA ALA A 208 -11.21 2.29 -23.47
C ALA A 208 -12.57 2.24 -24.16
N THR A 209 -13.26 1.13 -23.96
CA THR A 209 -14.63 0.91 -24.43
C THR A 209 -15.31 -0.10 -23.53
N VAL A 210 -16.63 -0.14 -23.59
CA VAL A 210 -17.46 -1.02 -22.77
C VAL A 210 -18.13 -2.05 -23.68
N ASP A 211 -18.21 -3.31 -23.24
CA ASP A 211 -18.89 -4.39 -23.97
C ASP A 211 -20.40 -4.46 -23.64
N ARG A 212 -21.13 -5.36 -24.31
CA ARG A 212 -22.58 -5.60 -24.04
C ARG A 212 -22.91 -5.99 -22.60
N ALA A 213 -21.95 -6.51 -21.83
CA ALA A 213 -22.11 -6.91 -20.44
C ALA A 213 -21.67 -5.81 -19.47
N ASN A 214 -21.43 -4.60 -19.99
CA ASN A 214 -20.92 -3.44 -19.27
C ASN A 214 -19.50 -3.63 -18.69
N ASN A 215 -18.73 -4.61 -19.14
CA ASN A 215 -17.34 -4.73 -18.76
C ASN A 215 -16.52 -3.63 -19.44
N LEU A 216 -15.64 -2.99 -18.68
CA LEU A 216 -14.70 -2.02 -19.21
C LEU A 216 -13.48 -2.75 -19.79
N HIS A 217 -13.18 -2.49 -21.06
CA HIS A 217 -11.96 -2.91 -21.73
C HIS A 217 -11.05 -1.71 -21.89
N VAL A 218 -9.81 -1.82 -21.41
CA VAL A 218 -8.83 -0.74 -21.47
C VAL A 218 -7.57 -1.22 -22.15
N LEU A 219 -7.19 -0.57 -23.24
CA LEU A 219 -5.95 -0.81 -23.98
C LEU A 219 -5.00 0.37 -23.76
N PHE A 220 -3.80 0.08 -23.27
CA PHE A 220 -2.79 1.09 -22.96
C PHE A 220 -1.41 0.62 -23.38
N LEU A 221 -0.51 1.55 -23.67
CA LEU A 221 0.88 1.22 -24.00
C LEU A 221 1.66 1.05 -22.70
N ALA A 222 2.04 -0.17 -22.36
CA ALA A 222 2.75 -0.49 -21.11
C ALA A 222 4.27 -0.28 -21.21
N ALA A 223 4.85 -0.58 -22.37
CA ALA A 223 6.26 -0.33 -22.70
C ALA A 223 6.40 -0.08 -24.21
N PRO A 224 7.57 0.32 -24.74
CA PRO A 224 7.75 0.47 -26.19
C PRO A 224 7.38 -0.83 -26.92
N ASN A 225 6.43 -0.75 -27.85
CA ASN A 225 5.85 -1.89 -28.58
C ASN A 225 5.22 -2.99 -27.71
N LEU A 226 4.79 -2.67 -26.48
CA LEU A 226 4.08 -3.58 -25.59
C LEU A 226 2.80 -2.95 -25.09
N TYR A 227 1.67 -3.55 -25.43
CA TYR A 227 0.34 -3.06 -25.11
C TYR A 227 -0.27 -3.93 -24.00
N GLY A 228 -0.79 -3.32 -22.95
CA GLY A 228 -1.60 -3.97 -21.93
C GLY A 228 -3.08 -3.80 -22.23
N HIS A 229 -3.84 -4.88 -22.11
CA HIS A 229 -5.30 -4.89 -22.14
C HIS A 229 -5.82 -5.40 -20.80
N GLY A 230 -6.51 -4.52 -20.07
CA GLY A 230 -7.18 -4.86 -18.82
C GLY A 230 -8.69 -4.92 -19.01
N THR A 231 -9.34 -5.82 -18.28
CA THR A 231 -10.81 -5.91 -18.23
C THR A 231 -11.30 -5.77 -16.79
N VAL A 232 -12.31 -4.93 -16.59
CA VAL A 232 -12.95 -4.69 -15.29
C VAL A 232 -14.44 -4.94 -15.40
N THR A 233 -15.01 -5.72 -14.49
CA THR A 233 -16.45 -6.02 -14.47
C THR A 233 -17.26 -4.85 -13.90
N PRO A 234 -18.58 -4.79 -14.15
CA PRO A 234 -19.48 -3.81 -13.52
C PRO A 234 -19.45 -3.84 -12.01
N THR A 235 -19.11 -4.98 -11.41
CA THR A 235 -18.96 -5.17 -9.96
C THR A 235 -17.64 -4.63 -9.41
N GLY A 236 -16.74 -4.17 -10.29
CA GLY A 236 -15.41 -3.66 -9.93
C GLY A 236 -14.34 -4.74 -9.79
N THR A 237 -14.63 -5.98 -10.20
CA THR A 237 -13.64 -7.06 -10.20
C THR A 237 -12.69 -6.88 -11.36
N TYR A 238 -11.38 -6.87 -11.07
CA TYR A 238 -10.35 -6.76 -12.08
C TYR A 238 -9.89 -8.14 -12.54
N LEU A 239 -10.06 -8.44 -13.84
CA LEU A 239 -9.72 -9.74 -14.41
C LEU A 239 -8.23 -9.89 -14.79
N GLY A 240 -7.41 -8.88 -14.47
CA GLY A 240 -5.97 -8.83 -14.79
C GLY A 240 -5.65 -8.13 -16.11
N THR A 241 -4.35 -7.96 -16.38
CA THR A 241 -3.84 -7.43 -17.66
C THR A 241 -3.30 -8.56 -18.52
N LYS A 242 -3.74 -8.63 -19.76
CA LYS A 242 -3.11 -9.41 -20.84
C LYS A 242 -2.22 -8.49 -21.66
N TYR A 243 -1.08 -8.98 -22.12
CA TYR A 243 -0.16 -8.16 -22.91
C TYR A 243 -0.13 -8.60 -24.37
N TYR A 244 0.14 -7.65 -25.27
CA TYR A 244 0.17 -7.85 -26.71
C TYR A 244 1.33 -7.08 -27.34
N LYS A 245 1.99 -7.67 -28.32
CA LYS A 245 2.96 -7.00 -29.21
C LYS A 245 2.29 -6.70 -30.56
N PRO A 246 2.71 -5.65 -31.30
CA PRO A 246 2.27 -5.43 -32.67
C PRO A 246 2.49 -6.67 -33.55
N SER A 247 1.53 -6.93 -34.43
CA SER A 247 1.66 -7.94 -35.49
C SER A 247 2.21 -7.29 -36.77
N GLN A 248 2.53 -8.10 -37.79
CA GLN A 248 2.85 -7.57 -39.11
C GLN A 248 1.68 -6.78 -39.73
N GLY A 249 0.43 -7.11 -39.36
CA GLY A 249 -0.78 -6.47 -39.87
C GLY A 249 -1.22 -5.20 -39.14
N GLY A 250 -0.50 -4.75 -38.10
CA GLY A 250 -0.82 -3.49 -37.43
C GLY A 250 -0.48 -3.45 -35.94
N LYS A 251 -0.87 -2.34 -35.31
CA LYS A 251 -0.76 -2.15 -33.85
C LYS A 251 -2.00 -2.70 -33.16
N PRO A 252 -1.89 -3.19 -31.90
CA PRO A 252 -3.05 -3.60 -31.13
C PRO A 252 -4.07 -2.46 -31.02
N ALA A 253 -5.34 -2.76 -31.28
CA ALA A 253 -6.46 -1.82 -31.18
C ALA A 253 -7.66 -2.51 -30.54
N LEU A 254 -8.55 -1.73 -29.91
CA LEU A 254 -9.85 -2.22 -29.45
C LEU A 254 -10.80 -2.26 -30.64
N ALA A 255 -11.42 -3.41 -30.87
CA ALA A 255 -12.44 -3.62 -31.88
C ALA A 255 -13.74 -4.05 -31.21
N THR A 256 -14.82 -3.34 -31.50
CA THR A 256 -16.18 -3.69 -31.08
C THR A 256 -16.87 -4.42 -32.23
N PHE A 257 -17.37 -5.62 -31.98
CA PHE A 257 -18.09 -6.43 -32.95
C PHE A 257 -19.58 -6.07 -32.97
N SER A 258 -20.29 -6.50 -34.03
CA SER A 258 -21.73 -6.25 -34.18
C SER A 258 -22.59 -6.83 -33.06
N ASN A 259 -22.12 -7.88 -32.39
CA ASN A 259 -22.76 -8.48 -31.22
C ASN A 259 -22.49 -7.71 -29.91
N GLY A 260 -21.75 -6.60 -29.95
CA GLY A 260 -21.39 -5.78 -28.79
C GLY A 260 -20.21 -6.32 -27.98
N ASP A 261 -19.54 -7.39 -28.43
CA ASP A 261 -18.31 -7.87 -27.81
C ASP A 261 -17.13 -6.96 -28.16
N VAL A 262 -16.17 -6.88 -27.23
CA VAL A 262 -14.96 -6.08 -27.40
C VAL A 262 -13.74 -7.00 -27.32
N MET A 263 -12.91 -6.99 -28.37
CA MET A 263 -11.65 -7.74 -28.37
C MET A 263 -10.49 -6.88 -28.89
N ILE A 264 -9.29 -7.45 -28.79
CA ILE A 264 -8.07 -6.88 -29.36
C ILE A 264 -7.89 -7.37 -30.79
N SER A 265 -7.71 -6.44 -31.73
CA SER A 265 -7.30 -6.71 -33.11
C SER A 265 -5.86 -6.25 -33.35
N GLY A 266 -5.18 -6.83 -34.34
CA GLY A 266 -3.85 -6.40 -34.78
C GLY A 266 -2.69 -6.70 -33.81
N GLY A 267 -2.93 -7.41 -32.71
CA GLY A 267 -1.91 -7.75 -31.71
C GLY A 267 -1.66 -9.26 -31.58
N ILE A 268 -0.41 -9.62 -31.30
CA ILE A 268 -0.02 -10.98 -30.93
C ILE A 268 0.04 -11.06 -29.41
N PHE A 269 -0.65 -12.03 -28.82
CA PHE A 269 -0.62 -12.25 -27.38
C PHE A 269 0.81 -12.47 -26.87
N TYR A 270 1.12 -11.86 -25.74
CA TYR A 270 2.42 -11.88 -25.12
C TYR A 270 2.30 -12.20 -23.64
N ASP A 271 2.98 -13.26 -23.20
CA ASP A 271 3.14 -13.57 -21.78
C ASP A 271 4.57 -13.23 -21.31
N PRO A 272 4.73 -12.18 -20.48
CA PRO A 272 6.03 -11.80 -19.94
C PRO A 272 6.71 -12.90 -19.10
N LYS A 273 5.94 -13.75 -18.41
CA LYS A 273 6.49 -14.79 -17.52
C LYS A 273 7.08 -15.94 -18.33
N ALA A 274 6.37 -16.37 -19.37
CA ALA A 274 6.85 -17.41 -20.28
C ALA A 274 8.12 -16.98 -21.02
N GLU A 275 8.21 -15.73 -21.49
CA GLU A 275 9.42 -15.24 -22.18
C GLU A 275 10.62 -15.14 -21.22
N ALA A 276 10.40 -14.68 -19.97
CA ALA A 276 11.46 -14.61 -18.97
C ALA A 276 12.03 -16.01 -18.62
N GLN A 277 11.17 -17.02 -18.52
CA GLN A 277 11.60 -18.41 -18.32
C GLN A 277 12.35 -18.96 -19.52
N ASN A 278 11.89 -18.67 -20.74
CA ASN A 278 12.57 -19.10 -21.97
C ASN A 278 13.93 -18.40 -22.15
N ARG A 279 14.05 -17.11 -21.84
CA ARG A 279 15.34 -16.41 -21.81
C ARG A 279 16.29 -16.93 -20.75
N GLY A 280 15.79 -17.39 -19.61
CA GLY A 280 16.59 -18.07 -18.59
C GLY A 280 17.05 -19.48 -19.02
N ARG A 281 16.28 -20.15 -19.88
CA ARG A 281 16.61 -21.47 -20.46
C ARG A 281 17.54 -21.40 -21.66
N LEU A 282 17.48 -20.31 -22.43
CA LEU A 282 18.43 -20.05 -23.51
C LEU A 282 19.82 -19.88 -22.87
N ARG A 283 20.74 -20.79 -23.20
CA ARG A 283 22.14 -20.69 -22.77
C ARG A 283 22.67 -19.30 -23.09
N LYS A 284 23.28 -18.66 -22.10
CA LYS A 284 23.97 -17.38 -22.34
C LYS A 284 25.08 -17.64 -23.35
N LEU A 285 25.23 -16.77 -24.33
CA LEU A 285 26.29 -16.87 -25.35
C LEU A 285 27.72 -16.89 -24.72
N SER A 286 27.85 -16.48 -23.46
CA SER A 286 29.06 -16.55 -22.64
C SER A 286 29.32 -17.90 -21.96
N GLU A 287 28.41 -18.87 -22.07
CA GLU A 287 28.55 -20.18 -21.46
C GLU A 287 29.51 -21.03 -22.30
N ARG A 288 30.79 -21.04 -21.90
CA ARG A 288 31.88 -21.73 -22.61
C ARG A 288 31.56 -23.23 -22.72
N PRO A 289 31.69 -23.85 -23.91
CA PRO A 289 31.44 -25.29 -24.07
C PRO A 289 32.28 -26.09 -23.08
N ARG A 290 31.68 -27.09 -22.43
CA ARG A 290 32.43 -28.03 -21.59
C ARG A 290 33.44 -28.76 -22.47
N MET A 291 34.73 -28.45 -22.31
CA MET A 291 35.79 -29.21 -22.95
C MET A 291 35.73 -30.64 -22.41
N THR A 292 35.35 -31.57 -23.27
CA THR A 292 35.48 -33.00 -22.99
C THR A 292 36.90 -33.38 -23.36
N PHE A 293 37.75 -33.60 -22.36
CA PHE A 293 39.02 -34.29 -22.58
C PHE A 293 38.69 -35.76 -22.79
N ARG A 294 39.10 -36.29 -23.94
CA ARG A 294 38.97 -37.69 -24.32
C ARG A 294 40.34 -38.34 -24.26
#